data_AF-A0A5S9MJL6-F1
#
_entry.id   AF-A0A5S9MJL6-F1
#
_cell.length_a   1.000
_cell.length_b   1.000
_cell.length_c   1.000
_cell.angle_alpha   90.00
_cell.angle_beta   90.00
_cell.angle_gamma   90.00
#
_symmetry.space_group_name_H-M   'P 1'
#
loop_
_entity.id
_entity.type
_entity.pdbx_description
1 polymer ?
#
loop_
_entity_poly.entity_id
_entity_poly.type
_entity_poly.pdbx_seq_one_letter_code
_entity_poly.pdbx_strand_id
1 'polypeptide(L)'
;MGPLNINFEHVNIMKLSNIPDDRLSDYQSLTDIELSNPFHFIDIKFSVENTDKETMNFSGISHLILDNKEQIKVSSNNLYTDIEQYDMKLFGNAKRDYQIAVPIESDVSKIKSVRIVMSAPFDENLNSVSKPKKN
;
A
#
# COMPACT_ATOMS: atom_id res chain seq x y z
N MET A 1 15.02 6.20 -0.68
CA MET A 1 13.80 6.69 -0.03
C MET A 1 14.11 7.85 0.92
N GLY A 2 15.14 8.66 0.66
CA GLY A 2 15.52 9.75 1.56
C GLY A 2 15.82 9.25 2.99
N PRO A 3 15.37 9.96 4.02
CA PRO A 3 15.49 9.57 5.42
C PRO A 3 14.43 8.55 5.90
N LEU A 4 13.69 7.91 4.98
CA LEU A 4 12.72 6.88 5.37
C LEU A 4 13.36 5.51 5.50
N ASN A 5 13.17 4.88 6.66
CA ASN A 5 13.41 3.47 6.87
C ASN A 5 12.08 2.71 6.75
N ILE A 6 12.05 1.64 5.94
CA ILE A 6 10.84 0.90 5.62
C ILE A 6 11.07 -0.57 5.96
N ASN A 7 10.21 -1.11 6.82
CA ASN A 7 10.30 -2.51 7.25
C ASN A 7 9.00 -3.25 6.94
N PHE A 8 9.07 -4.27 6.09
CA PHE A 8 7.94 -5.14 5.77
C PHE A 8 7.83 -6.24 6.83
N GLU A 9 6.65 -6.34 7.45
CA GLU A 9 6.33 -7.45 8.36
C GLU A 9 5.92 -8.68 7.54
N HIS A 10 5.03 -8.50 6.56
CA HIS A 10 4.66 -9.56 5.63
C HIS A 10 4.12 -9.02 4.30
N VAL A 11 4.16 -9.91 3.31
CA VAL A 11 3.55 -9.76 1.99
C VAL A 11 2.93 -11.11 1.65
N ASN A 12 1.61 -11.23 1.75
CA ASN A 12 0.89 -12.50 1.60
C ASN A 12 -0.18 -12.40 0.52
N ILE A 13 -0.42 -13.47 -0.22
CA ILE A 13 -1.64 -13.62 -1.02
C ILE A 13 -2.67 -14.35 -0.17
N MET A 14 -3.80 -13.70 0.05
CA MET A 14 -4.89 -14.19 0.89
C MET A 14 -6.11 -14.52 0.02
N LYS A 15 -6.94 -15.44 0.51
CA LYS A 15 -8.24 -15.79 -0.09
C LYS A 15 -9.34 -15.41 0.87
N LEU A 16 -10.34 -14.66 0.41
CA LEU A 16 -11.56 -14.40 1.15
C LEU A 16 -12.72 -15.17 0.50
N SER A 17 -13.49 -15.89 1.30
CA SER A 17 -14.58 -16.76 0.85
C SER A 17 -15.74 -16.74 1.84
N ASN A 18 -16.92 -17.21 1.40
CA ASN A 18 -18.14 -17.22 2.21
C ASN A 18 -18.55 -15.80 2.67
N ILE A 19 -18.34 -14.83 1.78
CA ILE A 19 -18.65 -13.42 2.02
C ILE A 19 -20.16 -13.20 1.85
N PRO A 20 -20.88 -12.66 2.84
CA PRO A 20 -22.26 -12.21 2.67
C PRO A 20 -22.40 -11.14 1.57
N ASP A 21 -23.51 -11.11 0.83
CA ASP A 21 -23.69 -10.23 -0.32
C ASP A 21 -23.56 -8.73 0.02
N ASP A 22 -24.04 -8.32 1.20
CA ASP A 22 -23.88 -6.97 1.73
C ASP A 22 -22.40 -6.62 1.94
N ARG A 23 -21.62 -7.53 2.51
CA ARG A 23 -20.18 -7.37 2.70
C ARG A 23 -19.39 -7.37 1.40
N LEU A 24 -19.78 -8.19 0.43
CA LEU A 24 -19.16 -8.15 -0.89
C LEU A 24 -19.39 -6.80 -1.56
N SER A 25 -20.62 -6.25 -1.41
CA SER A 25 -20.97 -4.92 -1.91
C SER A 25 -20.18 -3.81 -1.23
N ASP A 26 -19.98 -3.90 0.10
CA ASP A 26 -19.11 -2.98 0.84
C ASP A 26 -17.69 -2.98 0.26
N TYR A 27 -17.07 -4.16 0.09
CA TYR A 27 -15.73 -4.26 -0.48
C TYR A 27 -15.67 -3.74 -1.92
N GLN A 28 -16.67 -4.05 -2.74
CA GLN A 28 -16.73 -3.60 -4.13
C GLN A 28 -16.73 -2.07 -4.23
N SER A 29 -17.30 -1.36 -3.24
CA SER A 29 -17.28 0.11 -3.21
C SER A 29 -15.90 0.74 -2.97
N LEU A 30 -14.91 -0.07 -2.56
CA LEU A 30 -13.55 0.37 -2.22
C LEU A 30 -12.51 0.07 -3.31
N THR A 31 -12.94 -0.56 -4.41
CA THR A 31 -12.03 -1.08 -5.43
C THR A 31 -12.61 -0.95 -6.83
N ASP A 32 -11.75 -0.61 -7.79
CA ASP A 32 -12.11 -0.58 -9.22
C ASP A 32 -12.13 -2.00 -9.82
N ILE A 33 -11.46 -2.96 -9.17
CA ILE A 33 -11.46 -4.38 -9.55
C ILE A 33 -12.81 -5.03 -9.24
N GLU A 34 -13.36 -5.77 -10.20
CA GLU A 34 -14.61 -6.52 -10.01
C GLU A 34 -14.38 -7.72 -9.07
N LEU A 35 -15.12 -7.76 -7.96
CA LEU A 35 -15.00 -8.79 -6.93
C LEU A 35 -15.99 -9.92 -7.18
N SER A 36 -15.51 -11.14 -6.96
CA SER A 36 -16.34 -12.36 -6.90
C SER A 36 -16.24 -13.00 -5.53
N ASN A 37 -17.14 -13.92 -5.19
CA ASN A 37 -17.04 -14.71 -3.97
C ASN A 37 -16.73 -16.17 -4.34
N PRO A 38 -15.52 -16.69 -4.09
CA PRO A 38 -14.39 -16.06 -3.39
C PRO A 38 -13.52 -15.16 -4.28
N PHE A 39 -12.76 -14.24 -3.68
CA PHE A 39 -11.69 -13.50 -4.35
C PHE A 39 -10.34 -13.61 -3.61
N HIS A 40 -9.26 -13.27 -4.32
CA HIS A 40 -7.91 -13.19 -3.75
C HIS A 40 -7.45 -11.75 -3.66
N PHE A 41 -6.58 -11.47 -2.69
CA PHE A 41 -5.98 -10.15 -2.51
C PHE A 41 -4.56 -10.28 -1.96
N ILE A 42 -3.74 -9.28 -2.21
CA ILE A 42 -2.41 -9.15 -1.62
C ILE A 42 -2.54 -8.32 -0.34
N ASP A 43 -2.18 -8.93 0.79
CA ASP A 43 -2.10 -8.29 2.10
C ASP A 43 -0.65 -7.92 2.39
N ILE A 44 -0.40 -6.64 2.65
CA ILE A 44 0.93 -6.12 2.95
C ILE A 44 0.88 -5.33 4.23
N LYS A 45 1.66 -5.75 5.22
CA LYS A 45 1.88 -5.00 6.45
C LYS A 45 3.32 -4.53 6.51
N PHE A 46 3.51 -3.24 6.75
CA PHE A 46 4.82 -2.62 6.80
C PHE A 46 4.82 -1.42 7.74
N SER A 47 6.00 -1.00 8.14
CA SER A 47 6.20 0.19 8.95
C SER A 47 7.16 1.14 8.27
N VAL A 48 6.95 2.43 8.52
CA VAL A 48 7.76 3.51 7.96
C VAL A 48 8.19 4.39 9.10
N GLU A 49 9.50 4.59 9.20
CA GLU A 49 10.12 5.48 10.17
C GLU A 49 10.79 6.63 9.42
N ASN A 50 10.46 7.86 9.82
CA ASN A 50 11.17 9.05 9.37
C ASN A 50 12.36 9.28 10.30
N THR A 51 13.58 9.04 9.81
CA THR A 51 14.82 9.22 10.59
C THR A 51 15.34 10.66 10.61
N ASP A 52 14.66 11.60 9.92
CA ASP A 52 14.94 13.04 9.99
C ASP A 52 14.16 13.68 11.15
N LYS A 53 14.59 14.87 11.57
CA LYS A 53 13.88 15.72 12.54
C LYS A 53 12.74 16.51 11.89
N GLU A 54 12.82 16.74 10.58
CA GLU A 54 11.79 17.45 9.82
C GLU A 54 10.59 16.54 9.51
N THR A 55 9.40 17.13 9.47
CA THR A 55 8.19 16.42 9.04
C THR A 55 8.18 16.31 7.51
N MET A 56 7.67 15.21 6.98
CA MET A 56 7.49 15.01 5.54
C MET A 56 6.13 14.40 5.23
N ASN A 57 5.79 14.39 3.94
CA ASN A 57 4.62 13.72 3.41
C ASN A 57 5.04 12.44 2.67
N PHE A 58 4.32 11.35 2.95
CA PHE A 58 4.57 10.04 2.37
C PHE A 58 3.26 9.25 2.24
N SER A 59 2.88 8.92 1.00
CA SER A 59 1.62 8.23 0.68
C SER A 59 1.73 6.69 0.66
N GLY A 60 2.82 6.10 1.17
CA GLY A 60 2.95 4.65 1.20
C GLY A 60 3.20 4.02 -0.19
N ILE A 61 2.53 2.90 -0.45
CA ILE A 61 2.65 2.13 -1.71
C ILE A 61 1.76 2.78 -2.78
N SER A 62 2.34 3.10 -3.94
CA SER A 62 1.60 3.65 -5.08
C SER A 62 0.98 2.55 -5.95
N HIS A 63 1.76 1.53 -6.29
CA HIS A 63 1.37 0.45 -7.19
C HIS A 63 1.94 -0.88 -6.75
N LEU A 64 1.20 -1.95 -7.06
CA LEU A 64 1.71 -3.32 -7.10
C LEU A 64 1.85 -3.73 -8.57
N ILE A 65 2.95 -4.39 -8.91
CA ILE A 65 3.19 -4.93 -10.25
C ILE A 65 3.39 -6.43 -10.15
N LEU A 66 2.54 -7.20 -10.81
CA LEU A 66 2.60 -8.67 -10.85
C LEU A 66 3.40 -9.16 -12.06
N ASP A 67 3.75 -10.46 -12.08
CA ASP A 67 4.57 -11.06 -13.15
C ASP A 67 3.94 -10.99 -14.54
N ASN A 68 2.60 -11.00 -14.61
CA ASN A 68 1.85 -10.82 -15.84
C ASN A 68 1.84 -9.36 -16.34
N LYS A 69 2.56 -8.45 -15.65
CA LYS A 69 2.61 -7.00 -15.88
C LYS A 69 1.32 -6.26 -15.54
N GLU A 70 0.38 -6.90 -14.84
CA GLU A 70 -0.73 -6.20 -14.21
C GLU A 70 -0.18 -5.17 -13.23
N GLN A 71 -0.66 -3.93 -13.33
CA GLN A 71 -0.29 -2.83 -12.46
C GLN A 71 -1.53 -2.36 -11.72
N ILE A 72 -1.52 -2.52 -10.41
CA ILE A 72 -2.67 -2.24 -9.56
C ILE A 72 -2.36 -1.00 -8.75
N LYS A 73 -3.14 0.06 -8.96
CA LYS A 73 -3.01 1.32 -8.22
C LYS A 73 -3.63 1.16 -6.84
N VAL A 74 -2.81 1.27 -5.78
CA VAL A 74 -3.24 0.97 -4.41
C VAL A 74 -4.30 1.95 -3.91
N SER A 75 -4.16 3.25 -4.24
CA SER A 75 -5.09 4.29 -3.76
C SER A 75 -6.55 4.08 -4.20
N SER A 76 -6.76 3.29 -5.25
CA SER A 76 -8.09 3.01 -5.81
C SER A 76 -8.58 1.60 -5.50
N ASN A 77 -7.77 0.76 -4.84
CA ASN A 77 -8.05 -0.67 -4.66
C ASN A 77 -7.66 -1.18 -3.26
N ASN A 78 -7.48 -0.29 -2.27
CA ASN A 78 -7.20 -0.71 -0.90
C ASN A 78 -8.53 -1.00 -0.17
N LEU A 79 -8.74 -2.25 0.24
CA LEU A 79 -9.92 -2.67 0.98
C LEU A 79 -9.91 -2.21 2.45
N TYR A 80 -8.80 -1.69 2.95
CA TYR A 80 -8.73 -1.12 4.29
C TYR A 80 -9.04 0.38 4.29
N THR A 81 -9.94 0.79 5.19
CA THR A 81 -10.51 2.14 5.27
C THR A 81 -10.02 2.92 6.49
N ASP A 82 -8.98 2.44 7.17
CA ASP A 82 -8.49 3.08 8.37
C ASP A 82 -8.00 4.51 8.07
N ILE A 83 -8.63 5.50 8.71
CA ILE A 83 -8.40 6.93 8.51
C ILE A 83 -6.92 7.28 8.77
N GLU A 84 -6.26 6.58 9.68
CA GLU A 84 -4.85 6.83 10.00
C GLU A 84 -3.90 6.48 8.84
N GLN A 85 -4.31 5.56 7.95
CA GLN A 85 -3.50 5.19 6.78
C GLN A 85 -3.54 6.26 5.67
N TYR A 86 -4.56 7.12 5.67
CA TYR A 86 -4.71 8.21 4.69
C TYR A 86 -3.97 9.48 5.10
N ASP A 87 -3.52 9.58 6.37
CA ASP A 87 -2.69 10.70 6.79
C ASP A 87 -1.27 10.53 6.22
N MET A 88 -1.00 11.31 5.18
CA MET A 88 0.27 11.35 4.50
C MET A 88 1.39 11.95 5.35
N LYS A 89 1.08 12.65 6.46
CA LYS A 89 2.06 13.40 7.23
C LYS A 89 2.86 12.48 8.15
N LEU A 90 4.17 12.38 7.98
CA LEU A 90 5.06 11.63 8.85
C LEU A 90 6.01 12.58 9.61
N PHE A 91 5.74 12.76 10.91
CA PHE A 91 6.53 13.62 11.79
C PHE A 91 7.99 13.14 11.92
N GLY A 92 8.90 14.06 12.26
CA GLY A 92 10.30 13.73 12.46
C GLY A 92 10.54 12.75 13.61
N ASN A 93 11.41 11.76 13.39
CA ASN A 93 11.68 10.63 14.29
C ASN A 93 10.44 9.79 14.65
N ALA A 94 9.34 9.94 13.92
CA ALA A 94 8.14 9.15 14.13
C ALA A 94 8.16 7.89 13.28
N LYS A 95 7.53 6.85 13.81
CA LYS A 95 7.23 5.60 13.12
C LYS A 95 5.72 5.46 12.98
N ARG A 96 5.28 4.97 11.82
CA ARG A 96 3.89 4.59 11.56
C ARG A 96 3.83 3.22 10.95
N ASP A 97 2.80 2.47 11.32
CA ASP A 97 2.49 1.16 10.77
C ASP A 97 1.37 1.31 9.74
N TYR A 98 1.48 0.56 8.65
CA TYR A 98 0.55 0.57 7.54
C TYR A 98 0.17 -0.87 7.22
N GLN A 99 -1.08 -1.05 6.81
CA GLN A 99 -1.54 -2.32 6.26
C GLN A 99 -2.43 -2.06 5.06
N ILE A 100 -2.16 -2.69 3.93
CA ILE A 100 -3.00 -2.58 2.73
C ILE A 100 -3.50 -3.95 2.31
N ALA A 101 -4.71 -4.00 1.75
CA ALA A 101 -5.30 -5.19 1.15
C ALA A 101 -5.77 -4.85 -0.26
N VAL A 102 -5.14 -5.44 -1.28
CA VAL A 102 -5.38 -5.09 -2.69
C VAL A 102 -5.87 -6.31 -3.46
N PRO A 103 -7.12 -6.32 -3.98
CA PRO A 103 -7.64 -7.40 -4.79
C PRO A 103 -6.79 -7.66 -6.03
N ILE A 104 -6.83 -8.90 -6.53
CA ILE A 104 -6.15 -9.30 -7.77
C ILE A 104 -7.10 -10.08 -8.67
N GLU A 105 -7.07 -9.80 -9.97
CA GLU A 105 -7.81 -10.58 -10.99
C GLU A 105 -7.01 -11.78 -11.48
N SER A 106 -5.69 -11.70 -11.33
CA SER A 106 -4.74 -12.73 -11.72
C SER A 106 -5.01 -14.09 -11.04
N ASP A 107 -4.85 -15.14 -11.84
CA ASP A 107 -4.72 -16.51 -11.34
C ASP A 107 -3.50 -16.62 -10.41
N VAL A 108 -3.76 -16.78 -9.12
CA VAL A 108 -2.74 -16.85 -8.06
C VAL A 108 -1.66 -17.88 -8.34
N SER A 109 -1.98 -19.00 -8.99
CA SER A 109 -1.00 -20.05 -9.31
C SER A 109 0.09 -19.59 -10.27
N LYS A 110 -0.14 -18.47 -10.98
CA LYS A 110 0.80 -17.87 -11.93
C LYS A 110 1.62 -16.73 -11.33
N ILE A 111 1.30 -16.28 -10.11
CA ILE A 111 2.02 -15.22 -9.42
C ILE A 111 3.21 -15.83 -8.68
N LYS A 112 4.42 -15.49 -9.13
CA LYS A 112 5.71 -15.89 -8.55
C LYS A 112 6.38 -14.73 -7.82
N SER A 113 6.11 -13.50 -8.21
CA SER A 113 6.65 -12.29 -7.59
C SER A 113 5.65 -11.14 -7.60
N VAL A 114 5.78 -10.28 -6.59
CA VAL A 114 5.07 -9.00 -6.48
C VAL A 114 6.12 -7.92 -6.36
N ARG A 115 6.13 -6.97 -7.28
CA ARG A 115 6.97 -5.77 -7.18
C ARG A 115 6.16 -4.65 -6.55
N ILE A 116 6.65 -4.14 -5.43
CA ILE A 116 6.05 -3.03 -4.70
C ILE A 116 6.68 -1.72 -5.15
N VAL A 117 5.85 -0.76 -5.58
CA VAL A 117 6.30 0.57 -6.01
C VAL A 117 5.89 1.60 -4.97
N MET A 118 6.85 2.06 -4.18
CA MET A 118 6.62 3.09 -3.16
C MET A 118 6.45 4.48 -3.79
N SER A 119 5.60 5.31 -3.19
CA SER A 119 5.52 6.74 -3.51
C SER A 119 6.83 7.45 -3.14
N ALA A 120 7.15 8.57 -3.76
CA ALA A 120 8.30 9.38 -3.36
C ALA A 120 7.92 10.27 -2.17
N PRO A 121 8.69 10.32 -1.06
CA PRO A 121 8.42 11.31 -0.01
C PRO A 121 8.74 12.73 -0.48
N PHE A 122 8.00 13.70 0.05
CA PHE A 122 8.15 15.13 -0.24
C PHE A 122 7.99 16.00 1.02
N ASP A 123 8.57 17.19 1.01
CA ASP A 123 8.45 18.17 2.10
C ASP A 123 7.10 18.93 2.04
N GLU A 124 6.90 19.92 2.91
CA GLU A 124 5.70 20.78 2.90
C GLU A 124 5.58 21.66 1.64
N ASN A 125 6.68 21.87 0.91
CA ASN A 125 6.75 22.67 -0.31
C ASN A 125 6.66 21.80 -1.58
N LEU A 126 6.26 20.52 -1.44
CA LEU A 126 6.17 19.53 -2.53
C LEU A 126 7.52 19.19 -3.19
N ASN A 127 8.65 19.54 -2.57
CA ASN A 127 9.96 19.14 -3.06
C ASN A 127 10.22 17.69 -2.68
N SER A 128 10.72 16.89 -3.63
CA SER A 128 11.13 15.52 -3.35
C SER A 128 12.27 15.49 -2.33
N VAL A 129 12.08 14.73 -1.24
CA VAL A 129 13.12 14.45 -0.24
C VAL A 129 13.68 13.03 -0.41
N SER A 130 13.48 12.42 -1.58
CA SER A 130 13.85 11.03 -1.86
C SER A 130 15.36 10.78 -1.95
N LYS A 131 16.15 11.85 -2.07
CA LYS A 131 17.61 11.83 -2.04
C LYS A 131 18.09 12.38 -0.69
N PRO A 132 19.12 11.78 -0.06
CA PRO A 132 19.69 12.34 1.15
C PRO A 132 20.21 13.76 0.88
N LYS A 133 19.96 14.70 1.81
CA LYS A 133 20.60 16.03 1.78
C LYS A 133 22.12 15.77 1.82
N LYS A 134 22.85 16.22 0.78
CA LYS A 134 24.31 16.22 0.81
C LYS A 134 24.73 17.25 1.86
N ASN A 135 25.28 16.78 2.98
CA ASN A 135 26.03 17.64 3.89
C ASN A 135 27.33 18.12 3.24
#